data_AF-A0A1I4ET94-F1
#
_entry.id   AF-A0A1I4ET94-F1
#
_cell.length_a   1.000
_cell.length_b   1.000
_cell.length_c   1.000
_cell.angle_alpha   90.00
_cell.angle_beta   90.00
_cell.angle_gamma   90.00
#
_symmetry.space_group_name_H-M   'P 1'
#
loop_
_entity.id
_entity.type
_entity.pdbx_description
1 polymer ?
#
loop_
_entity_poly.entity_id
_entity_poly.type
_entity_poly.pdbx_seq_one_letter_code
_entity_poly.pdbx_strand_id
1 'polypeptide(L)'
;MKFTQVLLRLNDVLSLRGLRKSQHYEDIQNGLFTHPVKIGSRASAWPEHEVAAINAARIAGMTDDEIRELVMKLEAARKVATLDDCHDCHCLRQFLPTSQMKPVQVVKEV
;
A
#
# COMPACT_ATOMS: atom_id res chain seq x y z
N MET A 1 8.92 -8.44 -20.02
CA MET A 1 9.47 -8.68 -18.66
C MET A 1 8.26 -8.84 -17.74
N LYS A 2 8.04 -10.02 -17.15
CA LYS A 2 6.89 -10.25 -16.25
C LYS A 2 7.27 -9.75 -14.87
N PHE A 3 6.57 -8.75 -14.34
CA PHE A 3 6.73 -8.31 -12.96
C PHE A 3 5.98 -9.29 -12.06
N THR A 4 6.70 -10.24 -11.45
CA THR A 4 6.13 -11.13 -10.44
C THR A 4 6.00 -10.35 -9.13
N GLN A 5 4.80 -10.25 -8.59
CA GLN A 5 4.57 -9.66 -7.28
C GLN A 5 4.96 -10.65 -6.19
N VAL A 6 5.99 -10.33 -5.40
CA VAL A 6 6.49 -11.17 -4.31
C VAL A 6 5.93 -10.68 -2.97
N LEU A 7 5.53 -11.62 -2.11
CA LEU A 7 5.09 -11.35 -0.74
C LEU A 7 6.14 -11.85 0.26
N LEU A 8 6.67 -10.93 1.06
CA LEU A 8 7.71 -11.16 2.05
C LEU A 8 7.13 -11.51 3.42
N ARG A 9 7.75 -12.47 4.11
CA ARG A 9 7.40 -12.81 5.50
C ARG A 9 8.09 -11.84 6.45
N LEU A 10 7.64 -11.82 7.71
CA LEU A 10 8.18 -10.90 8.73
C LEU A 10 9.71 -10.93 8.82
N ASN A 11 10.34 -12.11 8.85
CA ASN A 11 11.80 -12.21 8.97
C ASN A 11 12.54 -11.59 7.78
N ASP A 12 12.00 -11.74 6.56
CA ASP A 12 12.57 -11.14 5.36
C ASP A 12 12.45 -9.62 5.41
N VAL A 13 11.27 -9.11 5.81
CA VAL A 13 11.04 -7.66 6.00
C VAL A 13 12.00 -7.09 7.04
N LEU A 14 12.19 -7.76 8.18
CA LEU A 14 13.12 -7.31 9.22
C LEU A 14 14.57 -7.31 8.72
N SER A 15 14.95 -8.31 7.93
CA SER A 15 16.29 -8.40 7.34
C SER A 15 16.55 -7.28 6.34
N LEU A 16 15.58 -6.97 5.47
CA LEU A 16 15.67 -5.87 4.50
C LEU A 16 15.69 -4.49 5.16
N ARG A 17 15.00 -4.33 6.27
CA ARG A 17 14.94 -3.05 7.00
C ARG A 17 16.11 -2.85 7.96
N GLY A 18 16.78 -3.93 8.38
CA GLY A 18 17.81 -3.88 9.43
C GLY A 18 17.25 -3.51 10.81
N LEU A 19 15.95 -3.74 11.05
CA LEU A 19 15.27 -3.33 12.28
C LEU A 19 14.77 -4.53 13.09
N ARG A 20 14.59 -4.29 14.40
CA ARG A 20 14.03 -5.28 15.32
C ARG A 20 12.51 -5.37 15.16
N LYS A 21 11.97 -6.54 15.53
CA LYS A 21 10.54 -6.82 15.47
C LYS A 21 9.69 -5.80 16.24
N SER A 22 10.12 -5.37 17.43
CA SER A 22 9.40 -4.39 18.24
C SER A 22 9.26 -3.06 17.51
N GLN A 23 10.37 -2.53 16.99
CA GLN A 23 10.39 -1.29 16.21
C GLN A 23 9.48 -1.39 14.99
N HIS A 24 9.48 -2.53 14.29
CA HIS A 24 8.61 -2.71 13.13
C HIS A 24 7.12 -2.58 13.46
N TYR A 25 6.67 -3.11 14.61
CA TYR A 25 5.27 -2.94 15.01
C TYR A 25 4.96 -1.53 15.52
N GLU A 26 5.92 -0.89 16.18
CA GLU A 26 5.80 0.51 16.57
C GLU A 26 5.69 1.43 15.33
N ASP A 27 6.51 1.19 14.31
CA ASP A 27 6.44 1.91 13.04
C ASP A 27 5.07 1.73 12.36
N ILE A 28 4.50 0.52 12.40
CA ILE A 28 3.15 0.27 11.88
C ILE A 28 2.10 1.06 12.68
N GLN A 29 2.19 1.07 14.01
CA GLN A 29 1.28 1.84 14.86
C GLN A 29 1.40 3.35 14.62
N ASN A 30 2.61 3.83 14.35
CA ASN A 30 2.90 5.24 14.07
C ASN A 30 2.62 5.64 12.60
N GLY A 31 2.11 4.72 11.78
CA GLY A 31 1.81 4.94 10.36
C GLY A 31 3.05 5.10 9.47
N LEU A 32 4.24 4.76 9.98
CA LEU A 32 5.52 4.83 9.26
C LEU A 32 5.83 3.56 8.46
N PHE A 33 4.93 2.58 8.49
CA PHE A 33 5.01 1.37 7.69
C PHE A 33 3.62 0.82 7.38
N THR A 34 3.48 0.11 6.27
CA THR A 34 2.22 -0.49 5.82
C THR A 34 1.75 -1.64 6.71
N HIS A 35 0.44 -1.79 6.82
CA HIS A 35 -0.18 -2.93 7.47
C HIS A 35 0.05 -4.23 6.67
N PRO A 36 0.28 -5.35 7.38
CA PRO A 36 0.44 -6.65 6.73
C PRO A 36 -0.80 -7.08 5.96
N VAL A 37 -0.59 -7.75 4.83
CA VAL A 37 -1.61 -8.49 4.09
C VAL A 37 -1.78 -9.87 4.71
N LYS A 38 -3.01 -10.28 5.02
CA LYS A 38 -3.32 -11.65 5.44
C LYS A 38 -3.32 -12.56 4.21
N ILE A 39 -2.41 -13.53 4.17
CA ILE A 39 -2.31 -14.55 3.11
C ILE A 39 -2.93 -15.89 3.52
N GLY A 40 -3.24 -16.05 4.81
CA GLY A 40 -3.89 -17.25 5.34
C GLY A 40 -4.26 -17.07 6.82
N SER A 41 -4.89 -18.09 7.41
CA SER A 41 -5.44 -18.05 8.77
C SER A 41 -4.41 -17.66 9.84
N ARG A 42 -3.15 -18.08 9.67
CA ARG A 42 -2.03 -17.80 10.60
C ARG A 42 -0.89 -17.03 9.95
N ALA A 43 -1.10 -16.50 8.75
CA ALA A 43 -0.03 -16.00 7.90
C ALA A 43 -0.30 -14.58 7.41
N SER A 44 0.64 -13.68 7.72
CA SER A 44 0.67 -12.28 7.28
C SER A 44 1.95 -11.99 6.49
N ALA A 45 1.88 -11.23 5.40
CA ALA A 45 3.01 -10.90 4.54
C ALA A 45 2.93 -9.45 4.02
N TRP A 46 4.02 -8.94 3.47
CA TRP A 46 4.11 -7.60 2.88
C TRP A 46 4.55 -7.70 1.42
N PRO A 47 3.94 -6.94 0.50
CA PRO A 47 4.44 -6.84 -0.87
C PRO A 47 5.86 -6.27 -0.92
N GLU A 48 6.75 -6.95 -1.65
CA GLU A 48 8.16 -6.56 -1.79
C GLU A 48 8.32 -5.11 -2.27
N HIS A 49 7.49 -4.69 -3.23
CA HIS A 49 7.56 -3.36 -3.81
C HIS A 49 7.24 -2.25 -2.79
N GLU A 50 6.32 -2.49 -1.85
CA GLU A 50 5.99 -1.52 -0.79
C GLU A 50 7.15 -1.40 0.21
N VAL A 51 7.75 -2.53 0.60
CA VAL A 51 8.91 -2.56 1.50
C VAL A 51 10.08 -1.80 0.86
N ALA A 52 10.35 -2.06 -0.42
CA ALA A 52 11.40 -1.37 -1.17
C ALA A 52 11.13 0.14 -1.28
N ALA A 53 9.90 0.55 -1.57
CA ALA A 53 9.52 1.96 -1.68
C ALA A 53 9.71 2.72 -0.36
N ILE A 54 9.29 2.15 0.77
CA ILE A 54 9.44 2.78 2.09
C ILE A 54 10.93 2.85 2.49
N ASN A 55 11.70 1.80 2.22
CA ASN A 55 13.14 1.82 2.46
C ASN A 55 13.84 2.89 1.61
N ALA A 56 13.47 3.02 0.33
CA ALA A 56 13.99 4.06 -0.54
C ALA A 56 13.65 5.47 -0.04
N ALA A 57 12.42 5.70 0.44
CA ALA A 57 12.01 6.97 1.05
C ALA A 57 12.85 7.32 2.29
N ARG A 58 13.13 6.33 3.15
CA ARG A 58 14.02 6.51 4.31
C ARG A 58 15.46 6.79 3.91
N ILE A 59 15.99 6.10 2.91
CA ILE A 59 17.34 6.33 2.37
C ILE A 59 17.44 7.74 1.77
N ALA A 60 16.37 8.22 1.13
CA ALA A 60 16.28 9.58 0.60
C ALA A 60 16.18 10.67 1.69
N GLY A 61 16.01 10.29 2.96
CA GLY A 61 15.91 11.22 4.08
C GLY A 61 14.55 11.92 4.17
N MET A 62 13.48 11.32 3.64
CA MET A 62 12.13 11.84 3.81
C MET A 62 11.74 11.92 5.28
N THR A 63 10.95 12.94 5.60
CA THR A 63 10.40 13.14 6.94
C THR A 63 9.35 12.07 7.27
N ASP A 64 9.08 11.90 8.57
CA ASP A 64 8.07 10.95 9.04
C ASP A 64 6.67 11.26 8.48
N ASP A 65 6.32 12.53 8.28
CA ASP A 65 5.04 12.94 7.69
C ASP A 65 4.94 12.52 6.21
N GLU A 66 6.00 12.75 5.43
CA GLU A 66 6.04 12.32 4.03
C GLU A 66 5.97 10.80 3.89
N ILE A 67 6.62 10.07 4.82
CA ILE A 67 6.55 8.61 4.86
C ILE A 67 5.12 8.14 5.17
N ARG A 68 4.40 8.79 6.10
CA ARG A 68 2.98 8.47 6.39
C ARG A 68 2.11 8.67 5.15
N GLU A 69 2.30 9.78 4.42
CA GLU A 69 1.59 10.01 3.17
C GLU A 69 1.90 8.93 2.11
N LEU A 70 3.17 8.53 1.99
CA LEU A 70 3.57 7.45 1.09
C LEU A 70 2.90 6.14 1.47
N VAL A 71 2.89 5.78 2.75
CA VAL A 71 2.23 4.56 3.26
C VAL A 71 0.73 4.58 2.90
N MET A 72 0.05 5.70 3.13
CA MET A 72 -1.37 5.84 2.76
C MET A 72 -1.60 5.64 1.25
N LYS A 73 -0.73 6.19 0.41
CA LYS A 73 -0.79 6.02 -1.06
C LYS A 73 -0.61 4.56 -1.47
N LEU A 74 0.36 3.85 -0.87
CA LEU A 74 0.62 2.44 -1.14
C LEU A 74 -0.56 1.55 -0.72
N GLU A 75 -1.10 1.76 0.49
CA GLU A 75 -2.26 0.98 0.96
C GLU A 75 -3.53 1.28 0.15
N ALA A 76 -3.71 2.51 -0.33
CA ALA A 76 -4.80 2.86 -1.23
C ALA A 76 -4.65 2.15 -2.59
N ALA A 77 -3.45 2.15 -3.17
CA ALA A 77 -3.17 1.47 -4.44
C ALA A 77 -3.48 -0.04 -4.36
N ARG A 78 -3.20 -0.68 -3.22
CA ARG A 78 -3.53 -2.09 -2.96
C ARG A 78 -5.03 -2.40 -3.13
N LYS A 79 -5.91 -1.47 -2.75
CA LYS A 79 -7.37 -1.64 -2.85
C LYS A 79 -7.89 -1.49 -4.28
N VAL A 80 -7.17 -0.76 -5.12
CA VAL A 80 -7.57 -0.47 -6.51
C VAL A 80 -7.17 -1.60 -7.46
N ALA A 81 -6.08 -2.33 -7.16
CA ALA A 81 -5.55 -3.41 -8.00
C ALA A 81 -6.50 -4.62 -8.20
N THR A 82 -7.69 -4.62 -7.59
CA THR A 82 -8.70 -5.68 -7.78
C THR A 82 -9.51 -5.55 -9.07
N LEU A 83 -9.19 -4.60 -9.97
CA LEU A 83 -10.02 -4.27 -11.13
C LEU A 83 -9.27 -4.14 -12.46
N ASP A 84 -8.17 -4.88 -12.69
CA ASP A 84 -7.53 -4.95 -14.01
C ASP A 84 -7.22 -6.39 -14.43
N ASP A 85 -8.25 -7.23 -14.46
CA ASP A 85 -8.25 -8.46 -15.26
C ASP A 85 -9.08 -8.23 -16.53
N CYS A 86 -8.45 -7.64 -17.55
CA CYS A 86 -8.79 -7.87 -18.95
C CYS A 86 -7.50 -7.91 -19.77
N HIS A 87 -6.80 -9.04 -19.63
CA HIS A 87 -5.73 -9.43 -20.53
C HIS A 87 -6.35 -9.82 -21.88
N ASP A 88 -6.18 -8.96 -22.89
CA ASP A 88 -6.40 -9.27 -24.31
C ASP A 88 -7.75 -9.92 -24.67
N CYS A 89 -8.85 -9.20 -24.45
CA CYS A 89 -10.03 -9.40 -25.29
C CYS A 89 -10.62 -8.04 -25.69
N HIS A 90 -10.61 -7.79 -26.99
CA HIS A 90 -11.26 -6.65 -27.63
C HIS A 90 -12.78 -6.72 -27.45
N CYS A 91 -13.33 -6.40 -26.28
CA CYS A 91 -14.75 -6.07 -26.13
C CYS A 91 -15.14 -5.52 -24.74
N LEU A 92 -15.98 -4.48 -24.74
CA LEU A 92 -16.88 -4.03 -23.67
C LEU A 92 -16.40 -2.97 -22.66
N ARG A 93 -16.37 -1.76 -23.21
CA ARG A 93 -16.89 -0.51 -22.64
C ARG A 93 -18.25 -0.67 -21.93
N GLN A 94 -18.27 -1.05 -20.65
CA GLN A 94 -19.34 -0.74 -19.68
C GLN A 94 -18.94 -1.24 -18.29
N PHE A 95 -19.40 -0.55 -17.24
CA PHE A 95 -19.13 -0.77 -15.80
C PHE A 95 -18.00 0.06 -15.16
N LEU A 96 -18.17 1.38 -15.14
CA LEU A 96 -17.73 2.19 -13.99
C LEU A 96 -18.75 2.02 -12.85
N PRO A 97 -18.35 1.66 -11.61
CA PRO A 97 -19.14 2.01 -10.44
C PRO A 97 -18.82 3.46 -10.03
N THR A 98 -19.56 4.41 -10.58
CA THR A 98 -19.73 5.76 -10.02
C THR A 98 -20.54 5.68 -8.72
N SER A 99 -19.90 5.28 -7.61
CA SER A 99 -20.48 5.36 -6.26
C SER A 99 -19.33 5.12 -5.30
N GLN A 100 -18.65 6.11 -4.73
CA GLN A 100 -19.18 7.07 -3.77
C GLN A 100 -18.23 8.27 -3.69
N MET A 101 -18.53 9.38 -4.38
CA MET A 101 -18.08 10.70 -3.97
C MET A 101 -19.29 11.40 -3.36
N LYS A 102 -19.30 11.53 -2.04
CA LYS A 102 -20.29 12.33 -1.32
C LYS A 102 -19.98 13.80 -1.62
N PRO A 103 -20.94 14.61 -2.08
CA PRO A 103 -20.68 16.01 -2.38
C PRO A 103 -20.41 16.78 -1.07
N VAL A 104 -19.24 17.41 -0.99
CA VAL A 104 -18.96 18.46 -0.01
C VAL A 104 -19.87 19.64 -0.36
N GLN A 105 -20.79 19.95 0.54
CA GLN A 105 -21.66 21.11 0.45
C GLN A 105 -20.78 22.37 0.54
N VAL A 106 -20.70 23.14 -0.55
CA VAL A 106 -20.16 24.49 -0.50
C VAL A 106 -21.29 25.39 -0.01
N VAL A 107 -21.16 25.84 1.25
CA VAL A 107 -21.92 26.95 1.81
C VAL A 107 -21.73 28.19 0.93
N LYS A 108 -22.83 28.75 0.43
CA LYS A 108 -22.84 30.08 -0.18
C LYS A 108 -23.00 31.09 0.94
N GLU A 109 -21.97 31.89 1.14
CA GLU A 109 -21.99 33.07 1.99
C GLU A 109 -22.11 34.31 1.09
N VAL A 110 -22.98 35.23 1.53
CA VAL A 110 -23.30 36.57 1.00
C VAL A 110 -24.27 36.65 -0.19
#